data_AF-A0A419J1Q6-F1
#
_entry.id   AF-A0A419J1Q6-F1
#
_cell.length_a   1.000
_cell.length_b   1.000
_cell.length_c   1.000
_cell.angle_alpha   90.00
_cell.angle_beta   90.00
_cell.angle_gamma   90.00
#
_symmetry.space_group_name_H-M   'P 1'
#
loop_
_entity.id
_entity.type
_entity.pdbx_description
1 polymer ?
#
loop_
_entity_poly.entity_id
_entity_poly.type
_entity_poly.pdbx_seq_one_letter_code
_entity_poly.pdbx_strand_id
1 'polypeptide(L)'
;MKNRKLQKGEILIYKTSKNEVELEVKLDKETVWLTQNQIALLFGTQRPAITKHLNNIFRSGELNKDSVGSILEHTASDGKTYKTQFYNLDAIISVGYRVNSRRATQFRIWASKVLKQYLINGYAINEKRISEARSKFNELQEAVLFFQGQSRKELLKGQETEILNLLADYSKTLSLLEQYDKGKLQTQKGRKTAFVNREL
;
A
#
# COMPACT_ATOMS: atom_id res chain seq x y z
N MET A 1 -3.26 20.83 10.81
CA MET A 1 -3.68 20.48 9.43
C MET A 1 -4.79 19.45 9.53
N LYS A 2 -5.96 19.68 8.90
CA LYS A 2 -7.11 18.76 8.98
C LYS A 2 -6.71 17.40 8.37
N ASN A 3 -6.78 16.33 9.17
CA ASN A 3 -6.63 14.95 8.72
C ASN A 3 -7.80 14.59 7.79
N ARG A 4 -7.62 14.78 6.48
CA ARG A 4 -8.62 14.43 5.48
C ARG A 4 -8.43 12.95 5.14
N LYS A 5 -9.35 12.08 5.60
CA LYS A 5 -9.36 10.67 5.21
C LYS A 5 -9.50 10.56 3.69
N LEU A 6 -8.52 9.94 3.04
CA LEU A 6 -8.56 9.57 1.62
C LEU A 6 -9.73 8.60 1.35
N GLN A 7 -10.63 8.99 0.46
CA GLN A 7 -11.70 8.13 -0.04
C GLN A 7 -11.14 7.05 -0.99
N LYS A 8 -11.92 6.00 -1.27
CA LYS A 8 -11.49 4.91 -2.16
C LYS A 8 -11.22 5.47 -3.57
N GLY A 9 -10.08 5.10 -4.16
CA GLY A 9 -9.67 5.58 -5.48
C GLY A 9 -9.11 7.01 -5.51
N GLU A 10 -8.67 7.56 -4.37
CA GLU A 10 -7.96 8.84 -4.36
C GLU A 10 -6.44 8.63 -4.38
N ILE A 11 -5.76 9.37 -5.25
CA ILE A 11 -4.31 9.50 -5.25
C ILE A 11 -3.97 10.91 -4.74
N LEU A 12 -3.23 11.00 -3.65
CA LEU A 12 -2.65 12.27 -3.19
C LEU A 12 -1.16 12.29 -3.54
N ILE A 13 -0.76 13.23 -4.41
CA ILE A 13 0.65 13.60 -4.59
C ILE A 13 0.90 14.80 -3.68
N TYR A 14 1.75 14.62 -2.68
CA TYR A 14 2.28 15.74 -1.89
C TYR A 14 3.79 15.85 -2.04
N LYS A 15 4.28 17.06 -1.79
CA LYS A 15 5.70 17.34 -1.63
C LYS A 15 5.98 17.31 -0.13
N THR A 16 6.92 16.51 0.31
CA THR A 16 7.41 16.56 1.69
C THR A 16 8.15 17.89 1.91
N SER A 17 8.30 18.30 3.16
CA SER A 17 9.09 19.49 3.56
C SER A 17 10.55 19.44 3.07
N LYS A 18 11.06 18.24 2.74
CA LYS A 18 12.39 18.00 2.19
C LYS A 18 12.44 18.02 0.65
N ASN A 19 11.40 18.52 -0.01
CA ASN A 19 11.30 18.59 -1.48
C ASN A 19 11.22 17.21 -2.17
N GLU A 20 11.11 16.12 -1.41
CA GLU A 20 10.87 14.78 -1.93
C GLU A 20 9.38 14.64 -2.27
N VAL A 21 9.10 13.99 -3.39
CA VAL A 21 7.72 13.76 -3.86
C VAL A 21 7.28 12.43 -3.30
N GLU A 22 6.16 12.42 -2.58
CA GLU A 22 5.56 11.20 -2.04
C GLU A 22 4.18 11.01 -2.66
N LEU A 23 4.00 9.84 -3.26
CA LEU A 23 2.77 9.42 -3.91
C LEU A 23 2.03 8.49 -2.95
N GLU A 24 0.96 8.97 -2.33
CA GLU A 24 0.11 8.14 -1.49
C GLU A 24 -1.09 7.66 -2.30
N VAL A 25 -1.06 6.36 -2.61
CA VAL A 25 -2.05 5.67 -3.43
C VAL A 25 -2.82 4.71 -2.54
N LYS A 26 -4.12 4.98 -2.32
CA LYS A 26 -4.99 4.01 -1.67
C LYS A 26 -5.43 2.97 -2.71
N LEU A 27 -4.62 1.90 -2.82
CA LEU A 27 -4.88 0.76 -3.70
C LEU A 27 -6.17 0.05 -3.25
N ASP A 28 -7.09 -0.19 -4.20
CA ASP A 28 -8.20 -1.11 -4.02
C ASP A 28 -7.86 -2.37 -4.83
N LYS A 29 -7.72 -3.52 -4.15
CA LYS A 29 -7.33 -4.79 -4.78
C LYS A 29 -6.14 -4.65 -5.75
N GLU A 30 -5.03 -4.11 -5.23
CA GLU A 30 -3.72 -3.99 -5.93
C GLU A 30 -3.62 -2.93 -7.05
N THR A 31 -4.70 -2.26 -7.43
CA THR A 31 -4.66 -1.21 -8.46
C THR A 31 -5.46 0.02 -8.06
N VAL A 32 -5.26 1.13 -8.78
CA VAL A 32 -6.09 2.33 -8.61
C VAL A 32 -6.78 2.67 -9.91
N TRP A 33 -8.07 2.95 -9.77
CA TRP A 33 -8.95 3.37 -10.84
C TRP A 33 -9.27 4.85 -10.70
N LEU A 34 -8.86 5.65 -11.68
CA LEU A 34 -9.15 7.08 -11.75
C LEU A 34 -9.95 7.44 -13.00
N THR A 35 -10.87 8.39 -12.84
CA THR A 35 -11.51 9.07 -13.97
C THR A 35 -10.54 10.06 -14.63
N GLN A 36 -10.81 10.46 -15.88
CA GLN A 36 -10.00 11.48 -16.57
C GLN A 36 -9.92 12.80 -15.79
N ASN A 37 -11.00 13.18 -15.09
CA ASN A 37 -11.03 14.36 -14.24
C ASN A 37 -10.07 14.24 -13.05
N GLN A 38 -10.06 13.08 -12.39
CA GLN A 38 -9.13 12.83 -11.28
C GLN A 38 -7.68 12.81 -11.76
N ILE A 39 -7.40 12.21 -12.92
CA ILE A 39 -6.05 12.24 -13.53
C ILE A 39 -5.63 13.67 -13.89
N ALA A 40 -6.56 14.47 -14.41
CA ALA A 40 -6.32 15.88 -14.71
C ALA A 40 -5.94 16.67 -13.44
N LEU A 41 -6.69 16.46 -12.35
CA LEU A 41 -6.38 17.06 -11.04
C LEU A 41 -5.04 16.59 -10.48
N LEU A 42 -4.76 15.28 -10.58
CA LEU A 42 -3.52 14.65 -10.13
C LEU A 42 -2.30 15.32 -10.76
N PHE A 43 -2.31 15.45 -12.09
CA PHE A 43 -1.21 16.05 -12.84
C PHE A 43 -1.35 17.57 -13.02
N GLY A 44 -2.37 18.22 -12.44
CA GLY A 44 -2.55 19.67 -12.54
C GLY A 44 -2.69 20.15 -13.99
N THR A 45 -3.48 19.44 -14.78
CA THR A 45 -3.81 19.77 -16.18
C THR A 45 -5.32 19.75 -16.40
N GLN A 46 -5.76 20.03 -17.62
CA GLN A 46 -7.17 20.01 -18.00
C GLN A 46 -7.58 18.64 -18.53
N ARG A 47 -8.85 18.24 -18.30
CA ARG A 47 -9.39 16.97 -18.80
C ARG A 47 -9.16 16.74 -20.31
N PRO A 48 -9.34 17.72 -21.22
CA PRO A 48 -9.11 17.50 -22.65
C PRO A 48 -7.67 17.06 -22.97
N ALA A 49 -6.68 17.52 -22.21
CA ALA A 49 -5.29 17.08 -22.38
C ALA A 49 -5.14 15.59 -22.03
N ILE A 50 -5.78 15.13 -20.96
CA ILE A 50 -5.79 13.71 -20.58
C ILE A 50 -6.44 12.86 -21.68
N THR A 51 -7.58 13.30 -22.22
CA THR A 51 -8.25 12.61 -23.34
C THR A 51 -7.33 12.51 -24.56
N LYS A 52 -6.63 13.59 -24.91
CA LYS A 52 -5.66 13.60 -26.02
C LYS A 52 -4.53 12.59 -25.77
N HIS A 53 -3.94 12.57 -24.57
CA HIS A 53 -2.86 11.64 -24.24
C HIS A 53 -3.32 10.18 -24.28
N LEU A 54 -4.48 9.86 -23.71
CA LEU A 54 -5.07 8.51 -23.75
C LEU A 54 -5.32 8.04 -25.18
N ASN A 55 -5.93 8.88 -26.02
CA ASN A 55 -6.16 8.55 -27.42
C ASN A 55 -4.84 8.25 -28.16
N ASN A 56 -3.79 9.02 -27.90
CA ASN A 56 -2.49 8.78 -28.50
C ASN A 56 -1.82 7.49 -27.98
N ILE A 57 -2.00 7.15 -26.70
CA ILE A 57 -1.49 5.89 -26.10
C ILE A 57 -2.15 4.68 -26.78
N PHE A 58 -3.47 4.73 -26.96
CA PHE A 58 -4.21 3.64 -27.62
C PHE A 58 -3.87 3.54 -29.10
N ARG A 59 -3.73 4.67 -29.79
CA ARG A 59 -3.32 4.70 -31.21
C ARG A 59 -1.91 4.16 -31.43
N SER A 60 -0.99 4.39 -30.49
CA SER A 60 0.37 3.85 -30.57
C SER A 60 0.46 2.37 -30.16
N GLY A 61 -0.62 1.76 -29.69
CA GLY A 61 -0.62 0.38 -29.20
C GLY A 61 0.17 0.18 -27.91
N GLU A 62 0.50 1.27 -27.17
CA GLU A 62 1.24 1.16 -25.90
C GLU A 62 0.38 0.47 -24.84
N LEU A 63 -0.92 0.75 -24.83
CA LEU A 63 -1.90 0.08 -23.98
C LEU A 63 -3.12 -0.31 -24.82
N ASN A 64 -3.74 -1.43 -24.46
CA ASN A 64 -5.04 -1.81 -24.98
C ASN A 64 -6.14 -1.14 -24.14
N LYS A 65 -7.03 -0.38 -24.80
CA LYS A 65 -8.14 0.34 -24.16
C LYS A 65 -9.03 -0.57 -23.32
N ASP A 66 -9.27 -1.80 -23.77
CA ASP A 66 -10.16 -2.76 -23.09
C ASP A 66 -9.49 -3.38 -21.85
N SER A 67 -8.16 -3.35 -21.79
CA SER A 67 -7.39 -3.85 -20.64
C SER A 67 -7.23 -2.82 -19.52
N VAL A 68 -7.26 -1.53 -19.86
CA VAL A 68 -6.93 -0.45 -18.90
C VAL A 68 -8.12 0.46 -18.60
N GLY A 69 -9.19 0.38 -19.38
CA GLY A 69 -10.42 1.14 -19.21
C GLY A 69 -11.54 0.28 -18.65
N SER A 70 -12.21 0.75 -17.60
CA SER A 70 -13.44 0.16 -17.09
C SER A 70 -14.56 1.19 -17.09
N ILE A 71 -15.75 0.80 -17.53
CA ILE A 71 -16.94 1.66 -17.49
C ILE A 71 -17.74 1.26 -16.26
N LEU A 72 -17.89 2.19 -15.31
CA LEU A 72 -18.83 2.04 -14.22
C LEU A 72 -20.08 2.86 -14.52
N GLU A 73 -21.23 2.21 -14.41
CA GLU A 73 -22.53 2.84 -14.55
C GLU A 73 -22.98 3.36 -13.18
N HIS A 74 -23.26 4.66 -13.08
CA HIS A 74 -23.83 5.26 -11.90
C HIS A 74 -25.21 5.84 -12.23
N THR A 75 -26.23 5.35 -11.53
CA THR A 75 -27.59 5.92 -11.58
C THR A 75 -27.62 7.14 -10.68
N ALA A 76 -27.81 8.33 -11.27
CA ALA A 76 -28.03 9.55 -10.49
C ALA A 76 -29.45 9.56 -9.91
N SER A 77 -29.66 10.38 -8.87
CA SER A 77 -30.97 10.59 -8.23
C SER A 77 -32.08 11.07 -9.19
N ASP A 78 -31.70 11.50 -10.41
CA ASP A 78 -32.56 11.95 -11.50
C ASP A 78 -32.94 10.81 -12.49
N GLY A 79 -32.69 9.55 -12.13
CA GLY A 79 -33.01 8.36 -12.94
C GLY A 79 -32.15 8.16 -14.19
N LYS A 80 -31.18 9.05 -14.45
CA LYS A 80 -30.27 8.97 -15.61
C LYS A 80 -29.01 8.17 -15.27
N THR A 81 -28.69 7.20 -16.12
CA THR A 81 -27.46 6.41 -16.04
C THR A 81 -26.31 7.16 -16.71
N TYR A 82 -25.30 7.54 -15.94
CA TYR A 82 -24.08 8.12 -16.48
C TYR A 82 -22.99 7.05 -16.57
N LYS A 83 -22.49 6.83 -17.79
CA LYS A 83 -21.33 5.96 -18.03
C LYS A 83 -20.06 6.75 -17.75
N THR A 84 -19.41 6.44 -16.64
CA THR A 84 -18.12 7.08 -16.29
C THR A 84 -16.99 6.09 -16.57
N GLN A 85 -16.01 6.54 -17.34
CA GLN A 85 -14.85 5.73 -17.67
C GLN A 85 -13.72 5.95 -16.66
N PHE A 86 -13.27 4.85 -16.10
CA PHE A 86 -12.16 4.74 -15.17
C PHE A 86 -10.95 4.11 -15.87
N TYR A 87 -9.77 4.51 -15.42
CA TYR A 87 -8.50 4.09 -15.96
C TYR A 87 -7.62 3.54 -14.85
N ASN A 88 -6.98 2.40 -15.09
CA ASN A 88 -6.13 1.71 -14.13
C ASN A 88 -4.78 2.42 -13.93
N LEU A 89 -3.92 1.85 -13.08
CA LEU A 89 -2.60 2.39 -12.78
C LEU A 89 -1.69 2.54 -14.02
N ASP A 90 -1.72 1.59 -14.97
CA ASP A 90 -0.86 1.63 -16.17
C ASP A 90 -1.18 2.84 -17.05
N ALA A 91 -2.47 3.11 -17.24
CA ALA A 91 -2.93 4.30 -17.95
C ALA A 91 -2.52 5.59 -17.23
N ILE A 92 -2.59 5.61 -15.90
CA ILE A 92 -2.16 6.77 -15.10
C ILE A 92 -0.66 7.02 -15.23
N ILE A 93 0.16 5.96 -15.16
CA ILE A 93 1.62 6.04 -15.33
C ILE A 93 1.95 6.57 -16.73
N SER A 94 1.37 5.96 -17.77
CA SER A 94 1.62 6.32 -19.17
C SER A 94 1.26 7.78 -19.46
N VAL A 95 0.12 8.24 -18.95
CA VAL A 95 -0.28 9.65 -19.04
C VAL A 95 0.67 10.55 -18.25
N GLY A 96 1.07 10.16 -17.05
CA GLY A 96 2.00 10.91 -16.21
C GLY A 96 3.36 11.18 -16.88
N TYR A 97 3.82 10.26 -17.74
CA TYR A 97 5.04 10.46 -18.53
C TYR A 97 4.84 11.44 -19.71
N ARG A 98 3.62 11.57 -20.24
CA ARG A 98 3.32 12.40 -21.42
C ARG A 98 2.83 13.81 -21.08
N VAL A 99 2.31 14.04 -19.86
CA VAL A 99 1.81 15.36 -19.44
C VAL A 99 2.96 16.33 -19.14
N ASN A 100 2.87 17.54 -19.69
CA ASN A 100 3.78 18.63 -19.38
C ASN A 100 3.23 19.51 -18.25
N SER A 101 3.54 19.16 -17.00
CA SER A 101 3.21 19.98 -15.84
C SER A 101 4.24 19.80 -14.73
N ARG A 102 4.30 20.75 -13.78
CA ARG A 102 5.19 20.64 -12.61
C ARG A 102 4.92 19.38 -11.78
N ARG A 103 3.65 18.98 -11.64
CA ARG A 103 3.24 17.76 -10.92
C ARG A 103 3.63 16.49 -11.67
N ALA A 104 3.48 16.48 -12.99
CA ALA A 104 3.92 15.36 -13.83
C ALA A 104 5.45 15.22 -13.83
N THR A 105 6.21 16.33 -13.84
CA THR A 105 7.67 16.30 -13.69
C THR A 105 8.07 15.71 -12.34
N GLN A 106 7.41 16.11 -11.25
CA GLN A 106 7.63 15.56 -9.92
C GLN A 106 7.35 14.06 -9.86
N PHE A 107 6.24 13.63 -10.47
CA PHE A 107 5.90 12.22 -10.61
C PHE A 107 6.99 11.43 -11.36
N ARG A 108 7.49 11.95 -12.48
CA ARG A 108 8.58 11.31 -13.24
C ARG A 108 9.89 11.21 -12.47
N ILE A 109 10.25 12.23 -11.70
CA ILE A 109 11.44 12.21 -10.83
C ILE A 109 11.30 11.09 -9.78
N TRP A 110 10.13 11.01 -9.14
CA TRP A 110 9.83 9.96 -8.17
C TRP A 110 9.87 8.57 -8.82
N ALA A 111 9.18 8.37 -9.94
CA ALA A 111 9.13 7.08 -10.64
C ALA A 111 10.54 6.62 -11.07
N SER A 112 11.36 7.56 -11.55
CA SER A 112 12.77 7.28 -11.91
C SER A 112 13.61 6.89 -10.69
N LYS A 113 13.39 7.54 -9.53
CA LYS A 113 14.06 7.17 -8.27
C LYS A 113 13.69 5.75 -7.85
N VAL A 114 12.40 5.40 -7.91
CA VAL A 114 11.90 4.06 -7.56
C VAL A 114 12.46 3.00 -8.51
N LEU A 115 12.42 3.25 -9.82
CA LEU A 115 12.99 2.33 -10.80
C LEU A 115 14.49 2.15 -10.61
N LYS A 116 15.23 3.24 -10.35
CA LYS A 116 16.67 3.19 -10.05
C LYS A 116 16.96 2.37 -8.79
N GLN A 117 16.19 2.57 -7.72
CA GLN A 117 16.32 1.77 -6.50
C GLN A 117 16.08 0.28 -6.77
N TYR A 118 15.04 -0.04 -7.54
CA TYR A 118 14.74 -1.41 -7.92
C TYR A 118 15.87 -2.04 -8.76
N LEU A 119 16.42 -1.31 -9.73
CA LEU A 119 17.52 -1.79 -10.58
C LEU A 119 18.83 -2.01 -9.80
N ILE A 120 19.10 -1.19 -8.78
CA ILE A 120 20.33 -1.29 -7.98
C ILE A 120 20.20 -2.33 -6.87
N ASN A 121 19.07 -2.34 -6.16
CA ASN A 121 18.89 -3.15 -4.94
C ASN A 121 18.08 -4.43 -5.19
N GLY A 122 17.46 -4.60 -6.36
CA GLY A 122 16.52 -5.68 -6.67
C GLY A 122 15.12 -5.49 -6.08
N TYR A 123 14.90 -4.41 -5.31
CA TYR A 123 13.62 -4.11 -4.67
C TYR A 123 13.41 -2.60 -4.49
N ALA A 124 12.15 -2.19 -4.32
CA ALA A 124 11.79 -0.83 -3.93
C ALA A 124 11.04 -0.87 -2.58
N ILE A 125 11.55 -0.14 -1.58
CA ILE A 125 10.93 -0.03 -0.25
C ILE A 125 10.17 1.28 -0.13
N ASN A 126 8.94 1.21 0.38
CA ASN A 126 8.20 2.37 0.86
C ASN A 126 8.33 2.44 2.39
N GLU A 127 9.32 3.20 2.88
CA GLU A 127 9.65 3.31 4.30
C GLU A 127 8.48 3.82 5.15
N LYS A 128 7.72 4.81 4.63
CA LYS A 128 6.56 5.37 5.34
C LYS A 128 5.49 4.30 5.56
N ARG A 129 5.14 3.54 4.51
CA ARG A 129 4.13 2.48 4.61
C ARG A 129 4.56 1.37 5.57
N ILE A 130 5.85 1.04 5.61
CA ILE A 130 6.40 0.09 6.61
C ILE A 130 6.27 0.67 8.01
N SER A 131 6.63 1.93 8.23
CA SER A 131 6.51 2.59 9.53
C SER A 131 5.05 2.64 10.01
N GLU A 132 4.11 2.96 9.13
CA GLU A 132 2.68 2.98 9.44
C GLU A 132 2.15 1.58 9.76
N ALA A 133 2.55 0.56 8.99
CA ALA A 133 2.19 -0.83 9.26
C ALA A 133 2.72 -1.27 10.63
N ARG A 134 3.94 -0.88 10.97
CA ARG A 134 4.54 -1.17 12.28
C ARG A 134 3.79 -0.48 13.42
N SER A 135 3.38 0.77 13.25
CA SER A 135 2.56 1.47 14.26
C SER A 135 1.23 0.76 14.49
N LYS A 136 0.52 0.42 13.41
CA LYS A 136 -0.76 -0.31 13.48
C LYS A 136 -0.59 -1.68 14.12
N PHE A 137 0.50 -2.37 13.82
CA PHE A 137 0.82 -3.66 14.41
C PHE A 137 1.04 -3.53 15.93
N ASN A 138 1.78 -2.51 16.37
CA ASN A 138 1.97 -2.26 17.80
C ASN A 138 0.64 -1.94 18.51
N GLU A 139 -0.21 -1.10 17.91
CA GLU A 139 -1.55 -0.80 18.46
C GLU A 139 -2.41 -2.07 18.59
N LEU A 140 -2.38 -2.94 17.58
CA LEU A 140 -3.07 -4.24 17.63
C LEU A 140 -2.49 -5.15 18.72
N GLN A 141 -1.16 -5.18 18.87
CA GLN A 141 -0.49 -5.96 19.90
C GLN A 141 -0.90 -5.48 21.31
N GLU A 142 -0.92 -4.17 21.53
CA GLU A 142 -1.40 -3.57 22.78
C GLU A 142 -2.87 -3.89 23.04
N ALA A 143 -3.74 -3.82 22.03
CA ALA A 143 -5.14 -4.18 22.15
C ALA A 143 -5.33 -5.66 22.53
N VAL A 144 -4.60 -6.58 21.88
CA VAL A 144 -4.64 -8.01 22.22
C VAL A 144 -4.17 -8.27 23.64
N LEU A 145 -3.06 -7.64 24.08
CA LEU A 145 -2.57 -7.75 25.46
C LEU A 145 -3.57 -7.19 26.48
N PHE A 146 -4.24 -6.09 26.16
CA PHE A 146 -5.30 -5.53 26.99
C PHE A 146 -6.47 -6.51 27.14
N PHE A 147 -6.96 -7.10 26.03
CA PHE A 147 -8.01 -8.10 26.08
C PHE A 147 -7.59 -9.36 26.85
N GLN A 148 -6.36 -9.85 26.69
CA GLN A 148 -5.83 -10.96 27.50
C GLN A 148 -5.79 -10.63 29.00
N GLY A 149 -5.42 -9.40 29.36
CA GLY A 149 -5.45 -8.91 30.73
C GLY A 149 -6.88 -8.82 31.31
N GLN A 150 -7.87 -8.52 30.47
CA GLN A 150 -9.29 -8.50 30.82
C GLN A 150 -9.90 -9.91 30.86
N SER A 151 -9.53 -10.83 29.96
CA SER A 151 -10.02 -12.22 29.94
C SER A 151 -9.61 -13.03 31.18
N ARG A 152 -8.59 -12.59 31.93
CA ARG A 152 -8.26 -13.14 33.26
C ARG A 152 -9.27 -12.75 34.35
N LYS A 153 -10.05 -11.67 34.13
CA LYS A 153 -11.15 -11.23 34.99
C LYS A 153 -12.47 -11.63 34.31
N GLU A 154 -12.90 -12.86 34.58
CA GLU A 154 -14.25 -13.39 34.37
C GLU A 154 -15.09 -12.72 33.27
N LEU A 155 -15.11 -13.34 32.09
CA LEU A 155 -16.26 -13.61 31.22
C LEU A 155 -15.72 -13.88 29.82
N LEU A 156 -16.25 -14.93 29.19
CA LEU A 156 -16.23 -15.32 27.76
C LEU A 156 -15.86 -16.80 27.59
N LYS A 157 -16.90 -17.64 27.62
CA LYS A 157 -16.84 -19.09 27.35
C LYS A 157 -17.04 -19.35 25.85
N GLY A 158 -16.26 -20.28 25.29
CA GLY A 158 -16.61 -20.94 24.03
C GLY A 158 -15.40 -21.36 23.21
N GLN A 159 -14.78 -20.41 22.49
CA GLN A 159 -13.66 -20.64 21.56
C GLN A 159 -12.66 -19.48 21.53
N GLU A 160 -12.90 -18.43 22.31
CA GLU A 160 -12.16 -17.17 22.23
C GLU A 160 -10.80 -17.26 22.92
N THR A 161 -10.67 -18.08 23.97
CA THR A 161 -9.39 -18.36 24.63
C THR A 161 -8.40 -19.06 23.71
N GLU A 162 -8.89 -19.96 22.84
CA GLU A 162 -8.06 -20.71 21.89
C GLU A 162 -7.54 -19.81 20.77
N ILE A 163 -8.40 -18.92 20.25
CA ILE A 163 -8.02 -17.88 19.27
C ILE A 163 -7.05 -16.87 19.91
N LEU A 164 -7.30 -16.45 21.15
CA LEU A 164 -6.42 -15.53 21.88
C LEU A 164 -5.06 -16.15 22.18
N ASN A 165 -5.01 -17.45 22.47
CA ASN A 165 -3.76 -18.20 22.64
C ASN A 165 -3.01 -18.34 21.32
N LEU A 166 -3.70 -18.66 20.22
CA LEU A 166 -3.10 -18.71 18.89
C LEU A 166 -2.49 -17.35 18.51
N LEU A 167 -3.24 -16.26 18.72
CA LEU A 167 -2.75 -14.90 18.49
C LEU A 167 -1.57 -14.55 19.42
N ALA A 168 -1.56 -15.04 20.66
CA ALA A 168 -0.43 -14.89 21.58
C ALA A 168 0.84 -15.58 21.05
N ASP A 169 0.70 -16.81 20.56
CA ASP A 169 1.81 -17.60 20.03
C ASP A 169 2.38 -17.01 18.75
N TYR A 170 1.52 -16.50 17.86
CA TYR A 170 1.94 -15.75 16.67
C TYR A 170 2.63 -14.43 17.02
N SER A 171 2.10 -13.68 18.00
CA SER A 171 2.74 -12.45 18.49
C SER A 171 4.13 -12.71 19.08
N LYS A 172 4.27 -13.80 19.85
CA LYS A 172 5.54 -14.21 20.46
C LYS A 172 6.57 -14.65 19.42
N THR A 173 6.19 -15.49 18.46
CA THR A 173 7.08 -15.94 17.37
C THR A 173 7.49 -14.77 16.48
N LEU A 174 6.58 -13.86 16.16
CA LEU A 174 6.89 -12.67 15.39
C LEU A 174 7.82 -11.72 16.15
N SER A 175 7.63 -11.54 17.47
CA SER A 175 8.56 -10.76 18.30
C SER A 175 9.94 -11.41 18.36
N LEU A 176 10.02 -12.75 18.42
CA LEU A 176 11.28 -13.50 18.40
C LEU A 176 12.00 -13.34 17.06
N LEU A 177 11.26 -13.38 15.94
CA LEU A 177 11.79 -13.12 14.61
C LEU A 177 12.30 -11.67 14.48
N GLU A 178 11.54 -10.69 14.98
CA GLU A 178 11.98 -9.29 14.99
C GLU A 178 13.26 -9.09 15.83
N GLN A 179 13.40 -9.83 16.93
CA GLN A 179 14.62 -9.85 17.74
C GLN A 179 15.79 -10.52 17.02
N TYR A 180 15.55 -11.57 16.23
CA TYR A 180 16.55 -12.20 15.38
C TYR A 180 17.08 -11.23 14.33
N ASP A 181 16.18 -10.62 13.55
CA ASP A 181 16.54 -9.69 12.47
C ASP A 181 17.31 -8.47 12.98
N LYS A 182 17.06 -8.06 14.23
CA LYS A 182 17.75 -6.95 14.90
C LYS A 182 19.01 -7.36 15.67
N GLY A 183 19.38 -8.65 15.65
CA GLY A 183 20.51 -9.18 16.41
C GLY A 183 20.38 -9.02 17.94
N LYS A 184 19.14 -8.89 18.45
CA LYS A 184 18.84 -8.68 19.87
C LYS A 184 18.40 -9.96 20.60
N LEU A 185 18.45 -11.11 19.93
CA LEU A 185 18.10 -12.38 20.54
C LEU A 185 19.04 -12.68 21.70
N GLN A 186 18.48 -12.70 22.91
CA GLN A 186 19.18 -13.22 24.07
C GLN A 186 19.21 -14.74 23.95
N THR A 187 20.38 -15.31 23.66
CA THR A 187 20.58 -16.76 23.75
C THR A 187 20.37 -17.19 25.20
N GLN A 188 19.33 -17.95 25.48
CA GLN A 188 19.29 -18.68 26.75
C GLN A 188 20.48 -19.65 26.77
N LYS A 189 21.24 -19.67 27.86
CA LYS A 189 22.33 -20.64 28.08
C LYS A 189 21.74 -22.05 28.02
N GLY A 190 21.84 -22.70 26.87
CA GLY A 190 21.53 -24.12 26.73
C GLY A 190 22.48 -24.93 27.62
N ARG A 191 21.92 -25.88 28.38
CA ARG A 191 22.71 -26.95 29.01
C ARG A 191 23.45 -27.69 27.89
N LYS A 192 24.78 -27.83 27.99
CA LYS A 192 25.60 -28.60 27.03
C LYS A 192 25.02 -30.00 26.89
N THR A 193 24.36 -30.29 25.77
CA THR A 193 24.03 -31.65 25.36
C THR A 193 25.28 -32.28 24.78
N ALA A 194 25.84 -33.28 25.46
CA ALA A 194 26.92 -34.10 24.94
C ALA A 194 26.36 -35.00 23.85
N PHE A 195 26.76 -34.77 22.60
CA PHE A 195 26.48 -35.68 21.50
C PHE A 195 27.39 -36.91 21.66
N VAL A 196 26.80 -38.06 21.99
CA VAL A 196 27.50 -39.35 21.95
C VAL A 196 27.31 -39.90 20.54
N ASN A 197 28.35 -39.81 19.71
CA ASN A 197 28.40 -40.57 18.46
C ASN A 197 28.62 -42.04 18.83
N ARG A 198 27.63 -42.89 18.55
CA ARG A 198 27.86 -44.33 18.39
C ARG A 198 28.13 -44.58 16.92
N GLU A 199 29.38 -44.89 16.61
CA GLU A 199 29.75 -45.51 15.33
C GLU A 199 29.19 -46.94 15.32
N LEU A 200 28.61 -47.32 14.17
CA LEU A 200 28.23 -48.70 13.84
C LEU A 200 29.40 -49.39 13.15
#